data_AF-A0A445MKR9-F1
#
_entry.id   AF-A0A445MKR9-F1
#
_cell.length_a   1.000
_cell.length_b   1.000
_cell.length_c   1.000
_cell.angle_alpha   90.00
_cell.angle_beta   90.00
_cell.angle_gamma   90.00
#
_symmetry.space_group_name_H-M   'P 1'
#
loop_
_entity.id
_entity.type
_entity.pdbx_description
1 polymer ?
#
loop_
_entity_poly.entity_id
_entity_poly.type
_entity_poly.pdbx_seq_one_letter_code
_entity_poly.pdbx_strand_id
1 'polypeptide(L)'
;MIAISPEYNPIMLIFCSGNHERDWPGTGSFYANMDSGGECGVLAETMFYVPAENRQKFWYMTSDKLISLISTCVREAAHQYTGPFEATTHVVVGGGGSALAKFTPLRTRWSYYQDYDFGFVKLTAFNQSTLLLEYKKSRDGVVYDYFTITRDYRDILDCAVDSCSKTSMSS
;
A
#
# COMPACT_ATOMS: atom_id res chain seq x y z
N MET A 1 -5.00 -12.23 -16.68
CA MET A 1 -5.95 -13.01 -15.87
C MET A 1 -5.25 -13.46 -14.59
N ILE A 2 -5.82 -13.14 -13.42
CA ILE A 2 -5.28 -13.54 -12.10
C ILE A 2 -5.81 -14.94 -11.79
N ALA A 3 -4.91 -15.88 -11.48
CA ALA A 3 -5.27 -17.20 -10.96
C ALA A 3 -5.13 -17.17 -9.43
N ILE A 4 -6.22 -17.41 -8.71
CA ILE A 4 -6.26 -17.42 -7.24
C ILE A 4 -6.42 -18.87 -6.80
N SER A 5 -5.50 -19.31 -5.95
CA SER A 5 -5.47 -20.69 -5.52
C SER A 5 -6.51 -20.98 -4.41
N PRO A 6 -7.14 -22.17 -4.37
CA PRO A 6 -8.24 -22.46 -3.45
C PRO A 6 -7.90 -22.35 -1.96
N GLU A 7 -6.63 -22.47 -1.57
CA GLU A 7 -6.16 -22.35 -0.18
C GLU A 7 -6.39 -20.96 0.43
N TYR A 8 -6.66 -19.94 -0.39
CA TYR A 8 -7.05 -18.62 0.09
C TYR A 8 -8.53 -18.55 0.50
N ASN A 9 -9.31 -19.63 0.42
CA ASN A 9 -10.64 -19.70 1.01
C ASN A 9 -10.53 -20.27 2.45
N PRO A 10 -11.01 -19.58 3.51
CA PRO A 10 -11.95 -18.45 3.55
C PRO A 10 -11.31 -17.07 3.81
N ILE A 11 -10.05 -16.85 3.41
CA ILE A 11 -9.39 -15.55 3.58
C ILE A 11 -10.08 -14.49 2.71
N MET A 12 -10.42 -13.35 3.32
CA MET A 12 -10.96 -12.21 2.57
C MET A 12 -9.90 -11.64 1.62
N LEU A 13 -10.20 -11.66 0.32
CA LEU A 13 -9.38 -11.06 -0.73
C LEU A 13 -9.92 -9.67 -1.08
N ILE A 14 -9.01 -8.70 -1.15
CA ILE A 14 -9.30 -7.29 -1.38
C ILE A 14 -8.58 -6.89 -2.67
N PHE A 15 -9.29 -6.24 -3.59
CA PHE A 15 -8.79 -5.89 -4.92
C PHE A 15 -8.77 -4.38 -5.13
N CYS A 16 -7.82 -3.89 -5.92
CA CYS A 16 -7.81 -2.53 -6.44
C CYS A 16 -7.92 -2.57 -7.96
N SER A 17 -8.42 -1.50 -8.57
CA SER A 17 -8.45 -1.34 -10.02
C SER A 17 -7.22 -0.54 -10.48
N GLY A 18 -6.41 -1.13 -11.35
CA GLY A 18 -5.27 -0.50 -12.00
C GLY A 18 -5.57 -0.09 -13.45
N ASN A 19 -4.53 0.34 -14.15
CA ASN A 19 -4.63 0.76 -15.55
C ASN A 19 -5.08 -0.39 -16.47
N HIS A 20 -4.57 -1.60 -16.26
CA HIS A 20 -4.95 -2.79 -17.03
C HIS A 20 -6.39 -3.24 -16.80
N GLU A 21 -7.05 -2.77 -15.74
CA GLU A 21 -8.48 -3.00 -15.54
C GLU A 21 -9.31 -1.87 -16.15
N ARG A 22 -8.86 -0.61 -16.05
CA ARG A 22 -9.71 0.57 -16.25
C ARG A 22 -9.43 1.41 -17.49
N ASP A 23 -8.19 1.56 -17.93
CA ASP A 23 -7.81 2.64 -18.84
C ASP A 23 -8.26 2.36 -20.28
N TRP A 24 -9.09 3.26 -20.82
CA TRP A 24 -9.50 3.27 -22.23
C TRP A 24 -9.90 4.68 -22.68
N PRO A 25 -9.47 5.17 -23.86
CA PRO A 25 -9.79 6.52 -24.31
C PRO A 25 -11.31 6.76 -24.41
N GLY A 26 -11.76 7.94 -23.99
CA GLY A 26 -13.17 8.35 -24.10
C GLY A 26 -14.12 7.70 -23.09
N THR A 27 -13.61 6.97 -22.09
CA THR A 27 -14.44 6.26 -21.09
C THR A 27 -14.50 6.94 -19.72
N GLY A 28 -13.90 8.12 -19.59
CA GLY A 28 -13.84 8.86 -18.32
C GLY A 28 -12.79 8.36 -17.32
N SER A 29 -11.86 7.49 -17.73
CA SER A 29 -10.64 7.22 -16.95
C SER A 29 -9.76 8.47 -16.91
N PHE A 30 -9.06 8.69 -15.79
CA PHE A 30 -8.11 9.80 -15.67
C PHE A 30 -6.94 9.63 -16.64
N TYR A 31 -6.43 8.41 -16.76
CA TYR A 31 -5.44 8.02 -17.77
C TYR A 31 -6.17 7.41 -18.97
N ALA A 32 -5.90 7.94 -20.16
CA ALA A 32 -6.56 7.53 -21.41
C ALA A 32 -5.70 6.54 -22.21
N ASN A 33 -4.99 5.64 -21.53
CA ASN A 33 -4.21 4.57 -22.17
C ASN A 33 -5.14 3.50 -22.74
N MET A 34 -4.59 2.56 -23.52
CA MET A 34 -5.32 1.42 -24.09
C MET A 34 -5.10 0.12 -23.29
N ASP A 35 -4.61 0.23 -22.05
CA ASP A 35 -4.07 -0.89 -21.27
C ASP A 35 -5.12 -1.92 -20.85
N SER A 36 -6.38 -1.48 -20.74
CA SER A 36 -7.50 -2.39 -20.46
C SER A 36 -7.94 -3.25 -21.64
N GLY A 37 -7.40 -3.01 -22.85
CA GLY A 37 -7.78 -3.79 -24.04
C GLY A 37 -9.27 -3.67 -24.41
N GLY A 38 -9.95 -2.62 -23.94
CA GLY A 38 -11.38 -2.40 -24.16
C GLY A 38 -12.28 -2.88 -23.02
N GLU A 39 -11.71 -3.43 -21.93
CA GLU A 39 -12.49 -3.86 -20.76
C GLU A 39 -13.15 -2.68 -20.01
N CYS A 40 -12.51 -1.52 -20.01
CA CYS A 40 -13.04 -0.26 -19.46
C CYS A 40 -13.54 -0.36 -18.00
N GLY A 41 -12.96 -1.26 -17.19
CA GLY A 41 -13.32 -1.53 -15.80
C GLY A 41 -14.42 -2.58 -15.59
N VAL A 42 -15.11 -3.01 -16.64
CA VAL A 42 -16.32 -3.85 -16.52
C VAL A 42 -16.02 -5.20 -15.88
N LEU A 43 -14.95 -5.89 -16.30
CA LEU A 43 -14.60 -7.20 -15.73
C LEU A 43 -14.19 -7.10 -14.26
N ALA A 44 -13.38 -6.11 -13.90
CA ALA A 44 -12.93 -5.91 -12.52
C ALA A 44 -14.11 -5.62 -11.57
N GLU A 45 -15.05 -4.76 -11.98
CA GLU A 45 -16.24 -4.39 -11.20
C GLU A 45 -17.25 -5.54 -11.04
N THR A 46 -17.37 -6.41 -12.05
CA THR A 46 -18.41 -7.45 -12.07
C THR A 46 -17.96 -8.76 -11.47
N MET A 47 -16.69 -9.15 -11.67
CA MET A 47 -16.15 -10.42 -11.18
C MET A 47 -15.76 -10.38 -9.71
N PHE A 48 -15.27 -9.24 -9.22
CA PHE A 48 -14.80 -9.09 -7.85
C PHE A 48 -15.72 -8.17 -7.06
N TYR A 49 -16.18 -8.65 -5.91
CA TYR A 49 -16.96 -7.83 -5.00
C TYR A 49 -16.02 -6.97 -4.14
N VAL A 50 -16.30 -5.66 -4.11
CA VAL A 50 -15.71 -4.71 -3.17
C VAL A 50 -16.81 -3.85 -2.54
N PRO A 51 -16.70 -3.44 -1.26
CA PRO A 51 -17.72 -2.66 -0.56
C PRO A 51 -17.67 -1.17 -0.93
N ALA A 52 -17.65 -0.86 -2.23
CA ALA A 52 -17.72 0.51 -2.74
C ALA A 52 -19.16 0.97 -2.90
N GLU A 53 -19.46 2.21 -2.50
CA GLU A 53 -20.76 2.85 -2.72
C GLU A 53 -21.13 2.86 -4.22
N ASN A 54 -20.13 3.12 -5.07
CA ASN A 54 -20.22 2.99 -6.51
C ASN A 54 -19.04 2.14 -7.01
N ARG A 55 -19.33 0.96 -7.56
CA ARG A 55 -18.29 0.01 -7.98
C ARG A 55 -17.56 0.39 -9.27
N GLN A 56 -18.15 1.23 -10.14
CA GLN A 56 -17.45 1.82 -11.29
C GLN A 56 -16.30 2.74 -10.85
N LYS A 57 -16.48 3.34 -9.67
CA LYS A 57 -15.54 4.25 -9.04
C LYS A 57 -14.45 3.50 -8.27
N PHE A 58 -14.78 2.31 -7.74
CA PHE A 58 -13.84 1.35 -7.14
C PHE A 58 -13.06 1.85 -5.90
N TRP A 59 -13.44 2.99 -5.31
CA TRP A 59 -12.92 3.43 -4.01
C TRP A 59 -13.84 2.99 -2.88
N TYR A 60 -13.24 2.46 -1.82
CA TYR A 60 -13.96 1.96 -0.66
C TYR A 60 -13.06 1.97 0.57
N MET A 61 -13.69 1.89 1.74
CA MET A 61 -13.01 1.69 3.01
C MET A 61 -13.45 0.34 3.57
N THR A 62 -12.52 -0.42 4.13
CA THR A 62 -12.84 -1.63 4.92
C THR A 62 -12.42 -1.38 6.36
N SER A 63 -13.26 -1.79 7.30
CA SER A 63 -13.06 -1.55 8.74
C SER A 63 -11.77 -2.12 9.29
N ASP A 64 -11.21 -3.12 8.62
CA ASP A 64 -10.14 -3.94 9.17
C ASP A 64 -8.73 -3.41 8.84
N LYS A 65 -8.61 -2.38 7.98
CA LYS A 65 -7.31 -1.90 7.45
C LYS A 65 -7.32 -0.41 7.10
N LEU A 66 -7.60 0.47 8.06
CA LEU A 66 -7.41 1.91 7.86
C LEU A 66 -5.91 2.24 7.86
N ILE A 67 -5.33 2.45 6.68
CA ILE A 67 -4.00 3.06 6.52
C ILE A 67 -4.20 4.43 5.89
N SER A 68 -4.25 5.47 6.72
CA SER A 68 -4.27 6.86 6.25
C SER A 68 -2.83 7.31 6.00
N LEU A 69 -2.53 7.77 4.78
CA LEU A 69 -1.18 8.13 4.34
C LEU A 69 -1.16 9.59 3.90
N ILE A 70 -0.73 10.48 4.78
CA ILE A 70 -0.33 11.84 4.41
C ILE A 70 0.96 12.16 5.17
N SER A 71 2.05 12.41 4.44
CA SER A 71 3.25 13.02 5.01
C SER A 71 3.93 13.90 3.96
N THR A 72 4.35 15.08 4.39
CA THR A 72 5.07 16.09 3.61
C THR A 72 6.59 16.00 3.80
N CYS A 73 7.06 15.13 4.70
CA CYS A 73 8.45 15.08 5.17
C CYS A 73 9.16 13.78 4.79
N VAL A 74 10.46 13.88 4.50
CA VAL A 74 11.33 12.74 4.20
C VAL A 74 12.28 12.53 5.37
N ARG A 75 12.22 11.35 5.98
CA ARG A 75 13.17 10.91 7.02
C ARG A 75 14.12 9.85 6.47
N GLU A 76 15.30 9.74 7.07
CA GLU A 76 16.16 8.57 6.87
C GLU A 76 15.42 7.28 7.26
N ALA A 77 15.59 6.25 6.43
CA ALA A 77 14.94 4.98 6.66
C ALA A 77 15.70 4.13 7.67
N ALA A 78 14.94 3.38 8.46
CA ALA A 78 15.44 2.51 9.50
C ALA A 78 14.61 1.22 9.56
N HIS A 79 15.20 0.14 10.08
CA HIS A 79 14.47 -1.09 10.37
C HIS A 79 13.60 -0.98 11.65
N GLN A 80 13.76 0.08 12.44
CA GLN A 80 13.03 0.29 13.69
C GLN A 80 12.56 1.72 13.77
N TYR A 81 11.26 1.89 13.95
CA TYR A 81 10.62 3.19 14.12
C TYR A 81 9.88 3.23 15.45
N THR A 82 10.28 4.16 16.31
CA THR A 82 9.74 4.31 17.67
C THR A 82 9.37 5.76 17.98
N GLY A 83 8.53 5.97 18.98
CA GLY A 83 8.14 7.32 19.44
C GLY A 83 7.23 8.06 18.45
N PRO A 84 7.13 9.41 18.52
CA PRO A 84 6.20 10.23 17.75
C PRO A 84 6.34 10.17 16.23
N PHE A 85 5.33 10.70 15.50
CA PHE A 85 5.21 10.49 14.05
C PHE A 85 6.07 11.52 13.38
N GLU A 86 6.96 11.08 12.50
CA GLU A 86 7.87 12.01 11.81
C GLU A 86 7.63 11.98 10.31
N ALA A 87 7.43 10.80 9.72
CA ALA A 87 7.21 10.65 8.29
C ALA A 87 6.48 9.34 7.94
N THR A 88 5.78 9.35 6.80
CA THR A 88 5.19 8.14 6.21
C THR A 88 6.26 7.29 5.55
N THR A 89 6.24 5.97 5.81
CA THR A 89 7.06 5.02 5.06
C THR A 89 6.33 4.60 3.78
N HIS A 90 6.93 4.85 2.63
CA HIS A 90 6.38 4.45 1.33
C HIS A 90 7.03 3.13 0.87
N VAL A 91 6.21 2.16 0.49
CA VAL A 91 6.67 0.85 0.00
C VAL A 91 6.04 0.58 -1.36
N VAL A 92 6.87 0.24 -2.35
CA VAL A 92 6.42 -0.20 -3.67
C VAL A 92 6.47 -1.72 -3.72
N VAL A 93 5.32 -2.36 -3.92
CA VAL A 93 5.19 -3.84 -3.90
C VAL A 93 4.51 -4.35 -5.18
N GLY A 94 5.03 -3.94 -6.34
CA GLY A 94 4.48 -4.32 -7.66
C GLY A 94 5.03 -5.63 -8.25
N GLY A 95 5.99 -6.27 -7.58
CA GLY A 95 6.69 -7.48 -8.05
C GLY A 95 5.90 -8.79 -7.92
N GLY A 96 4.58 -8.75 -8.15
CA GLY A 96 3.69 -9.90 -7.89
C GLY A 96 3.72 -10.99 -8.97
N GLY A 97 4.26 -10.73 -10.16
CA GLY A 97 4.35 -11.73 -11.23
C GLY A 97 4.35 -11.20 -12.68
N SER A 98 4.08 -9.90 -12.91
CA SER A 98 4.26 -9.27 -14.23
C SER A 98 5.73 -8.95 -14.50
N ALA A 99 6.10 -8.69 -15.76
CA ALA A 99 7.48 -8.39 -16.15
C ALA A 99 8.14 -7.33 -15.25
N LEU A 100 9.37 -7.61 -14.79
CA LEU A 100 10.08 -6.76 -13.84
C LEU A 100 10.53 -5.43 -14.48
N ALA A 101 10.22 -4.31 -13.81
CA ALA A 101 10.63 -2.97 -14.22
C ALA A 101 12.00 -2.59 -13.64
N LYS A 102 12.93 -2.14 -14.49
CA LYS A 102 14.30 -1.79 -14.07
C LYS A 102 14.30 -0.49 -13.28
N PHE A 103 15.13 -0.42 -12.24
CA PHE A 103 15.38 0.82 -11.52
C PHE A 103 16.19 1.80 -12.38
N THR A 104 15.97 3.10 -12.15
CA THR A 104 16.87 4.15 -12.62
C THR A 104 18.25 3.99 -11.95
N PRO A 105 19.36 4.35 -12.62
CA PRO A 105 20.69 4.35 -11.99
C PRO A 105 20.81 5.36 -10.84
N LEU A 106 19.86 6.30 -10.71
CA LEU A 106 19.84 7.28 -9.64
C LEU A 106 19.26 6.69 -8.35
N ARG A 107 20.11 6.49 -7.34
CA ARG A 107 19.66 6.15 -5.98
C ARG A 107 19.44 7.42 -5.17
N THR A 108 18.18 7.75 -4.92
CA THR A 108 17.78 8.86 -4.06
C THR A 108 18.01 8.53 -2.60
N ARG A 109 18.20 9.55 -1.75
CA ARG A 109 18.46 9.38 -0.31
C ARG A 109 17.33 8.67 0.44
N TRP A 110 16.09 8.82 -0.03
CA TRP A 110 14.91 8.17 0.55
C TRP A 110 14.70 6.73 0.06
N SER A 111 15.48 6.26 -0.92
CA SER A 111 15.37 4.89 -1.43
C SER A 111 16.29 3.96 -0.63
N TYR A 112 15.71 3.39 0.41
CA TYR A 112 16.41 2.54 1.37
C TYR A 112 16.74 1.16 0.82
N TYR A 113 15.71 0.42 0.41
CA TYR A 113 15.84 -0.93 -0.14
C TYR A 113 15.21 -1.00 -1.53
N GLN A 114 15.84 -1.73 -2.43
CA GLN A 114 15.40 -1.97 -3.80
C GLN A 114 15.71 -3.42 -4.15
N ASP A 115 14.74 -4.14 -4.69
CA ASP A 115 14.94 -5.50 -5.17
C ASP A 115 14.34 -5.66 -6.57
N TYR A 116 15.13 -6.20 -7.49
CA TYR A 116 14.72 -6.51 -8.87
C TYR A 116 14.41 -8.00 -8.97
N ASP A 117 13.35 -8.42 -8.27
CA ASP A 117 12.89 -9.79 -8.20
C ASP A 117 11.40 -9.82 -7.84
N PHE A 118 10.79 -10.99 -7.94
CA PHE A 118 9.40 -11.19 -7.55
C PHE A 118 9.27 -11.34 -6.03
N GLY A 119 8.29 -10.67 -5.46
CA GLY A 119 8.04 -10.73 -4.02
C GLY A 119 6.73 -10.08 -3.61
N PHE A 120 6.43 -10.22 -2.32
CA PHE A 120 5.23 -9.69 -1.69
C PHE A 120 5.54 -9.21 -0.28
N VAL A 121 4.66 -8.37 0.27
CA VAL A 121 4.78 -7.88 1.63
C VAL A 121 3.77 -8.58 2.53
N LYS A 122 4.21 -8.88 3.75
CA LYS A 122 3.38 -9.38 4.84
C LYS A 122 3.42 -8.38 6.00
N LEU A 123 2.24 -7.96 6.45
CA LEU A 123 2.07 -7.12 7.63
C LEU A 123 1.59 -7.98 8.80
N THR A 124 2.26 -7.86 9.94
CA THR A 124 1.91 -8.56 11.19
C THR A 124 1.75 -7.54 12.32
N ALA A 125 0.52 -7.30 12.75
CA ALA A 125 0.24 -6.55 13.96
C ALA A 125 0.30 -7.51 15.15
N PHE A 126 1.32 -7.40 15.99
CA PHE A 126 1.47 -8.27 17.17
C PHE A 126 0.56 -7.84 18.32
N ASN A 127 0.38 -6.53 18.46
CA ASN A 127 -0.46 -5.90 19.47
C ASN A 127 -0.81 -4.47 19.00
N GLN A 128 -1.45 -3.69 19.87
CA GLN A 128 -1.86 -2.31 19.55
C GLN A 128 -0.69 -1.34 19.36
N SER A 129 0.50 -1.68 19.86
CA SER A 129 1.68 -0.82 19.80
C SER A 129 2.74 -1.30 18.81
N THR A 130 2.64 -2.53 18.27
CA THR A 130 3.73 -3.15 17.49
C THR A 130 3.22 -3.71 16.16
N LEU A 131 3.78 -3.19 15.07
CA LEU A 131 3.57 -3.63 13.70
C LEU A 131 4.90 -4.03 13.07
N LEU A 132 4.91 -5.17 12.38
CA LEU A 132 6.04 -5.64 11.58
C LEU A 132 5.64 -5.71 10.11
N LEU A 133 6.48 -5.14 9.25
CA LEU A 133 6.42 -5.34 7.81
C LEU A 133 7.58 -6.24 7.38
N GLU A 134 7.27 -7.30 6.65
CA GLU A 134 8.25 -8.22 6.06
C GLU A 134 8.08 -8.23 4.53
N TYR A 135 9.16 -7.96 3.79
CA TYR A 135 9.23 -8.21 2.35
C TYR A 135 9.83 -9.60 2.11
N LYS A 136 9.12 -10.41 1.33
CA LYS A 136 9.48 -11.79 1.05
C LYS A 136 9.57 -12.01 -0.45
N LYS A 137 10.59 -12.74 -0.90
CA LYS A 137 10.67 -13.13 -2.31
C LYS A 137 9.74 -14.29 -2.59
N SER A 138 9.12 -14.27 -3.77
CA SER A 138 8.17 -15.32 -4.19
C SER A 138 8.86 -16.66 -4.48
N ARG A 139 10.15 -16.64 -4.82
CA ARG A 139 10.92 -17.84 -5.20
C ARG A 139 11.16 -18.82 -4.06
N ASP A 140 11.32 -18.30 -2.83
CA ASP A 140 11.74 -19.07 -1.66
C ASP A 140 10.88 -18.80 -0.42
N GLY A 141 10.06 -17.74 -0.44
CA GLY A 141 9.26 -17.34 0.71
C GLY A 141 10.13 -16.94 1.91
N VAL A 142 11.36 -16.48 1.70
CA VAL A 142 12.29 -15.99 2.74
C VAL A 142 12.17 -14.45 2.83
N VAL A 143 12.44 -13.89 4.00
CA VAL A 143 12.44 -12.44 4.26
C VAL A 143 13.75 -11.83 3.78
N TYR A 144 13.67 -10.74 3.01
CA TYR A 144 14.85 -10.02 2.47
C TYR A 144 14.94 -8.57 2.94
N ASP A 145 13.82 -7.97 3.33
CA ASP A 145 13.77 -6.64 3.95
C ASP A 145 12.65 -6.62 4.99
N TYR A 146 12.81 -5.83 6.05
CA TYR A 146 11.82 -5.71 7.10
C TYR A 146 11.98 -4.42 7.88
N PHE A 147 10.90 -3.97 8.50
CA PHE A 147 10.97 -2.96 9.56
C PHE A 147 9.85 -3.14 10.56
N THR A 148 10.09 -2.64 11.77
CA THR A 148 9.13 -2.66 12.87
C THR A 148 8.76 -1.23 13.25
N ILE A 149 7.47 -1.01 13.50
CA ILE A 149 6.94 0.20 14.12
C ILE A 149 6.50 -0.17 15.53
N THR A 150 7.07 0.47 16.55
CA THR A 150 6.72 0.27 17.96
C THR A 150 6.38 1.60 18.61
N ARG A 151 5.09 1.85 18.86
CA ARG A 151 4.57 3.14 19.29
C ARG A 151 3.30 2.98 20.08
N ASP A 152 3.11 3.80 21.10
CA ASP A 152 1.87 3.82 21.87
C ASP A 152 0.88 4.84 21.32
N TYR A 153 -0.38 4.75 21.76
CA TYR A 153 -1.42 5.68 21.35
C TYR A 153 -1.06 7.16 21.63
N ARG A 154 -0.28 7.43 22.68
CA ARG A 154 0.20 8.79 22.99
C ARG A 154 1.12 9.33 21.89
N ASP A 155 2.01 8.49 21.35
CA ASP A 155 2.91 8.87 20.26
C ASP A 155 2.15 9.22 18.97
N ILE A 156 0.91 8.73 18.82
CA ILE A 156 0.03 9.05 17.67
C ILE A 156 -0.62 10.43 17.85
N LEU A 157 -0.94 10.78 19.09
CA LEU A 157 -1.56 12.07 19.43
C LEU A 157 -0.54 13.21 19.51
N ASP A 158 0.73 12.89 19.71
CA ASP A 158 1.80 13.87 19.74
C ASP A 158 1.88 14.65 18.42
N CYS A 159 2.18 15.94 18.55
CA CYS A 159 2.30 16.81 17.40
C CYS A 159 3.50 16.45 16.53
N ALA A 160 3.25 16.34 15.23
CA ALA A 160 4.28 16.25 14.20
C ALA A 160 4.26 17.49 13.30
N VAL A 161 5.28 17.62 12.44
CA VAL A 161 5.30 18.63 11.39
C VAL A 161 4.03 18.49 10.54
N ASP A 162 3.31 19.61 10.37
CA ASP A 162 2.02 19.69 9.68
C ASP A 162 0.88 18.79 10.25
N SER A 163 1.07 18.20 11.44
CA SER A 163 0.07 17.35 12.11
C SER A 163 0.01 17.68 13.61
N CYS A 164 -0.57 18.84 13.93
CA CYS A 164 -0.77 19.28 15.31
C CYS A 164 -2.14 19.94 15.45
N SER A 165 -2.94 19.46 16.40
CA SER A 165 -4.27 20.01 16.66
C SER A 165 -4.16 21.40 17.29
N LYS A 166 -5.08 22.30 16.95
CA LYS A 166 -5.13 23.64 17.54
C LYS A 166 -5.39 23.55 19.05
N THR A 167 -4.67 24.34 19.83
CA THR A 167 -4.86 24.47 21.29
C THR A 167 -5.61 25.76 21.61
N SER A 168 -6.47 25.72 22.64
CA SER A 168 -7.09 26.90 23.25
C SER A 168 -6.35 27.23 24.54
N MET A 169 -6.20 28.53 24.84
CA MET A 169 -5.61 28.99 26.11
C MET A 169 -6.64 29.11 27.25
N SER A 170 -7.90 28.72 27.02
CA SER A 170 -8.91 28.66 28.07
C SER A 170 -8.62 27.49 29.04
N SER A 171 -8.49 27.79 30.33
CA SER A 171 -8.41 26.79 31.41
C SER A 171 -9.76 26.65 32.12
#